data_AF-A0A917RHV6-F1
#
_entry.id   AF-A0A917RHV6-F1
#
_cell.length_a   1.000
_cell.length_b   1.000
_cell.length_c   1.000
_cell.angle_alpha   90.00
_cell.angle_beta   90.00
_cell.angle_gamma   90.00
#
_symmetry.space_group_name_H-M   'P 1'
#
loop_
_entity.id
_entity.type
_entity.pdbx_description
1 polymer ?
#
loop_
_entity_poly.entity_id
_entity_poly.type
_entity_poly.pdbx_seq_one_letter_code
_entity_poly.pdbx_strand_id
1 'polypeptide(L)'
;MGYELRVQRESPLAYAELSAVTAPVDTGLELRGTPEAGQVFARHGESEHAIAIWQGRLYGEPTSDWQVAQLARLAAMLGGRLAGEDGETYVIRDGIVEQVSGETTYEFGKLEEILSLGPAQWST
;
A
#
# COMPACT_ATOMS: atom_id res chain seq x y z
N MET A 1 4.17 -7.56 16.79
CA MET A 1 5.01 -8.08 15.69
C MET A 1 4.65 -7.27 14.46
N GLY A 2 5.63 -6.61 13.82
CA GLY A 2 5.38 -5.82 12.62
C GLY A 2 5.23 -6.76 11.43
N TYR A 3 4.20 -6.54 10.63
CA TYR A 3 3.91 -7.32 9.43
C TYR A 3 4.36 -6.50 8.22
N GLU A 4 5.40 -6.94 7.48
CA GLU A 4 5.94 -6.18 6.34
C GLU A 4 5.28 -6.59 5.02
N LEU A 5 4.76 -5.60 4.30
CA LEU A 5 4.26 -5.75 2.94
C LEU A 5 5.18 -5.08 1.93
N ARG A 6 5.54 -5.79 0.87
CA ARG A 6 6.51 -5.34 -0.15
C ARG A 6 5.82 -5.23 -1.50
N VAL A 7 6.09 -4.15 -2.23
CA VAL A 7 5.70 -4.05 -3.63
C VAL A 7 6.66 -4.87 -4.49
N GLN A 8 6.14 -5.90 -5.16
CA GLN A 8 6.88 -6.76 -6.07
C GLN A 8 6.49 -6.47 -7.52
N ARG A 9 7.48 -6.42 -8.40
CA ARG A 9 7.36 -6.24 -9.84
C ARG A 9 8.36 -7.13 -10.55
N GLU A 10 8.08 -7.46 -11.81
CA GLU A 10 9.03 -8.18 -12.66
C GLU A 10 10.27 -7.34 -12.98
N SER A 11 10.08 -6.02 -13.14
CA SER A 11 11.15 -5.05 -13.35
C SER A 11 11.41 -4.25 -12.06
N PRO A 12 12.66 -3.85 -11.78
CA PRO A 12 12.98 -2.98 -10.65
C PRO A 12 12.15 -1.68 -10.71
N LEU A 13 11.56 -1.30 -9.57
CA LEU A 13 10.88 -0.01 -9.43
C LEU A 13 11.91 1.11 -9.36
N ALA A 14 11.74 2.16 -10.17
CA ALA A 14 12.54 3.37 -10.09
C ALA A 14 11.87 4.43 -9.21
N TYR A 15 12.68 5.25 -8.52
CA TYR A 15 12.15 6.37 -7.71
C TYR A 15 11.31 7.34 -8.53
N ALA A 16 11.68 7.59 -9.78
CA ALA A 16 10.93 8.47 -10.68
C ALA A 16 9.51 7.95 -10.98
N GLU A 17 9.31 6.63 -11.06
CA GLU A 17 7.99 6.03 -11.22
C GLU A 17 7.14 6.23 -9.96
N LEU A 18 7.73 6.01 -8.78
CA LEU A 18 7.06 6.27 -7.50
C LEU A 18 6.65 7.74 -7.36
N SER A 19 7.56 8.66 -7.71
CA SER A 19 7.29 10.09 -7.70
C SER A 19 6.18 10.47 -8.69
N ALA A 20 6.18 9.90 -9.89
CA ALA A 20 5.14 10.18 -10.89
C ALA A 20 3.74 9.71 -10.45
N VAL A 21 3.65 8.55 -9.78
CA VAL A 21 2.38 8.01 -9.27
C VAL A 21 1.85 8.79 -8.06
N THR A 22 2.73 9.38 -7.25
CA THR A 22 2.36 10.11 -6.02
C THR A 22 2.25 11.62 -6.20
N ALA A 23 2.65 12.17 -7.36
CA ALA A 23 2.56 13.60 -7.65
C ALA A 23 1.12 14.13 -7.85
N PRO A 24 0.18 13.38 -8.48
CA PRO A 24 -1.17 13.88 -8.69
C PRO A 24 -1.95 14.00 -7.37
N VAL A 25 -2.59 15.16 -7.16
CA VAL A 25 -3.30 15.51 -5.91
C VAL A 25 -4.50 14.60 -5.66
N ASP A 26 -5.14 14.12 -6.71
CA ASP A 26 -6.29 13.21 -6.69
C ASP A 26 -5.94 11.79 -6.20
N THR A 27 -4.65 11.43 -6.15
CA THR A 27 -4.23 10.17 -5.53
C THR A 27 -4.40 10.16 -4.01
N GLY A 28 -4.37 11.34 -3.37
CA GLY A 28 -4.33 11.47 -1.92
C GLY A 28 -3.05 10.93 -1.28
N LEU A 29 -2.01 10.71 -2.10
CA LEU A 29 -0.69 10.26 -1.68
C LEU A 29 0.33 11.39 -1.77
N GLU A 30 1.36 11.31 -0.94
CA GLU A 30 2.50 12.21 -0.99
C GLU A 30 3.80 11.46 -0.74
N LEU A 31 4.75 11.56 -1.68
CA LEU A 31 6.11 11.09 -1.50
C LEU A 31 6.99 12.20 -0.93
N ARG A 32 7.62 11.93 0.21
CA ARG A 32 8.60 12.81 0.85
C ARG A 32 9.96 12.11 0.93
N GLY A 33 11.04 12.88 0.80
CA GLY A 33 12.41 12.39 0.92
C GLY A 33 13.20 12.43 -0.39
N THR A 34 14.18 11.55 -0.52
CA THR A 34 15.13 11.50 -1.64
C THR A 34 15.10 10.14 -2.35
N PRO A 35 15.75 10.01 -3.52
CA PRO A 35 15.90 8.73 -4.20
C PRO A 35 16.57 7.62 -3.37
N GLU A 36 17.35 7.98 -2.35
CA GLU A 36 18.03 7.04 -1.46
C GLU A 36 17.15 6.61 -0.28
N ALA A 37 16.34 7.53 0.24
CA ALA A 37 15.46 7.29 1.38
C ALA A 37 14.22 8.19 1.31
N GLY A 38 13.04 7.58 1.19
CA GLY A 38 11.77 8.29 1.12
C GLY A 38 10.66 7.60 1.90
N GLN A 39 9.54 8.29 2.02
CA GLN A 39 8.35 7.80 2.70
C GLN A 39 7.10 8.29 1.97
N VAL A 40 6.13 7.39 1.83
CA VAL A 40 4.83 7.69 1.23
C VAL A 40 3.81 7.87 2.34
N PHE A 41 3.09 8.99 2.27
CA PHE A 41 2.00 9.34 3.16
C PHE A 41 0.68 9.26 2.40
N ALA A 42 -0.37 8.87 3.10
CA ALA A 42 -1.75 8.98 2.63
C ALA A 42 -2.54 9.86 3.58
N ARG A 43 -3.42 10.70 3.02
CA ARG A 43 -4.27 11.61 3.81
C ARG A 43 -5.64 10.99 4.09
N HIS A 44 -6.12 11.15 5.32
CA HIS A 44 -7.50 10.88 5.71
C HIS A 44 -8.00 12.00 6.62
N GLY A 45 -9.04 12.72 6.16
CA GLY A 45 -9.44 13.98 6.79
C GLY A 45 -8.28 14.99 6.82
N GLU A 46 -8.01 15.53 8.00
CA GLU A 46 -6.91 16.48 8.26
C GLU A 46 -5.59 15.79 8.66
N SER A 47 -5.57 14.45 8.72
CA SER A 47 -4.43 13.66 9.20
C SER A 47 -3.66 13.02 8.06
N GLU A 48 -2.34 12.88 8.25
CA GLU A 48 -1.45 12.18 7.35
C GLU A 48 -0.89 10.93 8.01
N HIS A 49 -0.90 9.83 7.27
CA HIS A 49 -0.47 8.52 7.74
C HIS A 49 0.63 7.99 6.84
N ALA A 50 1.78 7.66 7.43
CA ALA A 50 2.80 6.92 6.71
C ALA A 50 2.25 5.53 6.33
N ILE A 51 2.37 5.18 5.05
CA ILE A 51 1.90 3.89 4.52
C ILE A 51 3.04 3.06 3.95
N ALA A 52 4.11 3.68 3.45
CA ALA A 52 5.22 2.97 2.83
C ALA A 52 6.55 3.71 3.01
N ILE A 53 7.64 2.95 3.01
CA ILE A 53 9.03 3.38 3.05
C ILE A 53 9.68 3.02 1.71
N TRP A 54 10.42 3.96 1.17
CA TRP A 54 11.27 3.80 -0.01
C TRP A 54 12.75 3.75 0.40
N GLN A 55 13.41 2.63 0.12
CA GLN A 55 14.86 2.44 0.32
C GLN A 55 15.43 1.50 -0.76
N GLY A 56 15.32 1.91 -2.04
CA GLY A 56 15.62 1.05 -3.20
C GLY A 56 14.61 -0.07 -3.46
N ARG A 57 13.69 -0.28 -2.51
CA ARG A 57 12.45 -1.06 -2.62
C ARG A 57 11.34 -0.30 -1.89
N LEU A 58 10.09 -0.58 -2.23
CA LEU A 58 8.92 0.01 -1.60
C LEU A 58 8.24 -1.03 -0.71
N TYR A 59 8.11 -0.74 0.58
CA TYR A 59 7.52 -1.64 1.57
C TYR A 59 6.79 -0.86 2.66
N GLY A 60 5.91 -1.49 3.43
CA GLY A 60 5.22 -0.84 4.55
C GLY A 60 4.90 -1.84 5.66
N GLU A 61 4.66 -1.32 6.86
CA GLU A 61 4.29 -2.11 8.04
C GLU A 61 2.87 -1.72 8.47
N PRO A 62 1.83 -2.19 7.77
CA PRO A 62 0.46 -1.83 8.10
C PRO A 62 0.04 -2.36 9.48
N THR A 63 -0.76 -1.55 10.16
CA THR A 63 -1.38 -1.84 11.46
C THR A 63 -2.91 -1.78 11.39
N SER A 64 -3.46 -1.60 10.19
CA SER A 64 -4.88 -1.46 9.91
C SER A 64 -5.20 -1.90 8.48
N ASP A 65 -6.46 -2.31 8.25
CA ASP A 65 -6.98 -2.65 6.92
C ASP A 65 -6.87 -1.46 5.96
N TRP A 66 -7.00 -0.24 6.49
CA TRP A 66 -6.82 0.99 5.73
C TRP A 66 -5.40 1.13 5.17
N GLN A 67 -4.37 0.85 5.97
CA GLN A 67 -2.98 0.90 5.49
C GLN A 67 -2.70 -0.22 4.47
N VAL A 68 -3.27 -1.42 4.67
CA VAL A 68 -3.20 -2.51 3.68
C VAL A 68 -3.83 -2.07 2.36
N ALA A 69 -5.04 -1.50 2.40
CA ALA A 69 -5.76 -1.03 1.23
C ALA A 69 -5.00 0.09 0.48
N GLN A 70 -4.39 1.03 1.21
CA GLN A 70 -3.56 2.09 0.61
C GLN A 70 -2.32 1.52 -0.08
N LEU A 71 -1.63 0.57 0.56
CA LEU A 71 -0.49 -0.12 -0.04
C LEU A 71 -0.88 -0.95 -1.26
N ALA A 72 -2.02 -1.65 -1.21
CA ALA A 72 -2.51 -2.45 -2.34
C ALA A 72 -2.86 -1.55 -3.53
N ARG A 73 -3.51 -0.41 -3.27
CA ARG A 73 -3.77 0.63 -4.28
C ARG A 73 -2.47 1.18 -4.87
N LEU A 74 -1.49 1.51 -4.04
CA LEU A 74 -0.19 2.00 -4.50
C LEU A 74 0.54 0.97 -5.36
N ALA A 75 0.56 -0.30 -4.94
CA ALA A 75 1.15 -1.39 -5.73
C ALA A 75 0.46 -1.53 -7.09
N ALA A 76 -0.88 -1.48 -7.14
CA ALA A 76 -1.64 -1.53 -8.37
C ALA A 76 -1.34 -0.36 -9.32
N MET A 77 -1.24 0.88 -8.80
CA MET A 77 -0.85 2.05 -9.60
C MET A 77 0.56 1.95 -10.17
N LEU A 78 1.46 1.25 -9.48
CA LEU A 78 2.83 0.99 -9.94
C LEU A 78 2.92 -0.22 -10.90
N GLY A 79 1.79 -0.87 -11.23
CA GLY A 79 1.75 -2.07 -12.05
C GLY A 79 2.47 -3.25 -11.39
N GLY A 80 2.45 -3.32 -10.05
CA GLY A 80 3.02 -4.41 -9.26
C GLY A 80 1.96 -5.14 -8.44
N ARG A 81 2.43 -6.08 -7.63
CA ARG A 81 1.63 -6.76 -6.60
C ARG A 81 2.17 -6.44 -5.22
N LEU A 82 1.30 -6.39 -4.23
CA LEU A 82 1.72 -6.30 -2.84
C LEU A 82 1.86 -7.72 -2.29
N ALA A 83 2.99 -8.03 -1.68
CA ALA A 83 3.27 -9.36 -1.15
C ALA A 83 3.73 -9.27 0.30
N GLY A 84 3.22 -10.15 1.14
CA GLY A 84 3.68 -10.29 2.52
C GLY A 84 4.87 -11.25 2.63
N GLU A 85 5.31 -11.45 3.86
CA GLU A 85 6.52 -12.22 4.16
C GLU A 85 6.32 -13.73 3.98
N ASP A 86 5.09 -14.23 4.15
CA ASP A 86 4.76 -15.65 4.06
C ASP A 86 4.30 -16.08 2.65
N GLY A 87 4.41 -15.18 1.67
CA GLY A 87 4.12 -15.44 0.25
C GLY A 87 2.66 -15.16 -0.17
N GLU A 88 1.83 -14.71 0.76
CA GLU A 88 0.53 -14.13 0.49
C GLU A 88 0.65 -12.85 -0.35
N THR A 89 -0.38 -12.58 -1.15
CA THR A 89 -0.46 -11.40 -1.99
C THR A 89 -1.72 -10.63 -1.72
N TYR A 90 -1.65 -9.31 -1.81
CA TYR A 90 -2.78 -8.40 -1.67
C TYR A 90 -3.07 -7.78 -3.01
N VAL A 91 -4.30 -7.98 -3.47
CA VAL A 91 -4.76 -7.55 -4.79
C VAL A 91 -6.08 -6.79 -4.67
N ILE A 92 -6.37 -5.98 -5.68
CA ILE A 92 -7.68 -5.33 -5.81
C ILE A 92 -8.38 -6.00 -6.98
N ARG A 93 -9.48 -6.72 -6.73
CA ARG A 93 -10.30 -7.39 -7.73
C ARG A 93 -11.74 -6.92 -7.58
N ASP A 94 -12.33 -6.45 -8.68
CA ASP A 94 -13.70 -5.90 -8.69
C ASP A 94 -13.95 -4.84 -7.60
N GLY A 95 -12.91 -4.05 -7.29
CA GLY A 95 -12.93 -3.02 -6.25
C GLY A 95 -12.80 -3.55 -4.81
N ILE A 96 -12.64 -4.85 -4.61
CA ILE A 96 -12.46 -5.50 -3.30
C ILE A 96 -10.97 -5.71 -3.05
N VAL A 97 -10.52 -5.37 -1.83
CA VAL A 97 -9.16 -5.69 -1.36
C VAL A 97 -9.17 -7.13 -0.85
N GLU A 98 -8.37 -7.97 -1.49
CA GLU A 98 -8.27 -9.40 -1.20
C GLU A 98 -6.84 -9.75 -0.77
N GLN A 99 -6.71 -10.63 0.23
CA GLN A 99 -5.49 -11.40 0.48
C GLN A 99 -5.64 -12.78 -0.12
N VAL A 100 -4.66 -13.19 -0.91
CA VAL A 100 -4.58 -14.52 -1.53
C VAL A 100 -3.39 -15.26 -0.94
N SER A 101 -3.67 -16.41 -0.31
CA SER A 101 -2.68 -17.32 0.29
C SER A 101 -2.91 -18.73 -0.24
N GLY A 102 -2.19 -19.09 -1.31
CA GLY A 102 -2.39 -20.37 -2.00
C GLY A 102 -3.77 -20.42 -2.67
N GLU A 103 -4.60 -21.38 -2.28
CA GLU A 103 -5.98 -21.53 -2.76
C GLU A 103 -7.00 -20.77 -1.91
N THR A 104 -6.57 -20.17 -0.80
CA THR A 104 -7.44 -19.41 0.11
C THR A 104 -7.43 -17.94 -0.26
N THR A 105 -8.63 -17.35 -0.33
CA THR A 105 -8.81 -15.90 -0.50
C THR A 105 -9.59 -15.36 0.70
N TYR A 106 -9.08 -14.28 1.28
CA TYR A 106 -9.73 -13.51 2.34
C TYR A 106 -10.07 -12.10 1.81
N GLU A 107 -11.32 -11.70 1.94
CA GLU A 107 -11.79 -10.38 1.53
C GLU A 107 -11.77 -9.42 2.71
N PHE A 108 -11.04 -8.30 2.59
CA PHE A 108 -11.08 -7.21 3.57
C PHE A 108 -12.34 -6.35 3.40
N GLY A 109 -12.84 -6.24 2.17
CA GLY A 109 -13.96 -5.39 1.80
C GLY A 109 -13.65 -4.49 0.61
N LYS A 110 -14.60 -3.64 0.24
CA LYS A 110 -14.40 -2.71 -0.89
C LYS A 110 -13.37 -1.65 -0.55
N LEU A 111 -12.47 -1.39 -1.49
CA LEU A 111 -11.44 -0.38 -1.38
C LEU A 111 -12.02 0.97 -0.96
N GLU A 112 -13.06 1.46 -1.65
CA GLU A 112 -13.65 2.77 -1.35
C GLU A 112 -14.26 2.83 0.05
N GLU A 113 -14.91 1.76 0.50
CA GLU A 113 -15.49 1.66 1.83
C GLU A 113 -14.38 1.68 2.89
N ILE A 114 -13.34 0.87 2.73
CA ILE A 114 -12.16 0.85 3.63
C ILE A 114 -11.51 2.24 3.69
N LEU A 115 -11.23 2.86 2.54
CA LEU A 115 -10.57 4.16 2.47
C LEU A 115 -11.42 5.27 3.13
N SER A 116 -12.75 5.17 3.06
CA SER A 116 -13.67 6.12 3.69
C SER A 116 -13.66 6.02 5.22
N LEU A 117 -13.57 4.81 5.78
CA LEU A 117 -13.56 4.56 7.23
C LEU A 117 -12.30 5.09 7.92
N GLY A 118 -11.18 5.14 7.20
CA GLY A 118 -9.91 5.62 7.75
C GLY A 118 -9.15 4.56 8.55
N PRO A 119 -8.01 4.95 9.16
CA PRO A 119 -7.14 4.02 9.87
C PRO A 119 -7.73 3.63 11.23
N ALA A 120 -8.38 2.47 11.28
CA ALA A 120 -8.73 1.78 12.51
C ALA A 120 -7.66 0.72 12.82
N GLN A 121 -6.86 0.96 13.86
CA GLN A 121 -5.82 0.00 14.26
C GLN A 121 -6.44 -1.34 14.64
N TRP A 122 -5.79 -2.42 14.21
CA TRP A 122 -6.12 -3.76 14.68
C TRP A 122 -5.96 -3.81 16.19
N SER A 123 -6.98 -4.35 16.86
CA SER A 123 -6.91 -4.57 18.30
C SER A 123 -5.89 -5.69 18.56
N THR A 124 -4.75 -5.33 19.16
CA THR A 124 -3.73 -6.27 19.62
C THR A 124 -4.15 -7.00 20.89
#